data_AF-A0A7X1WLC1-F1
#
_entry.id   AF-A0A7X1WLC1-F1
#
_cell.length_a   1.000
_cell.length_b   1.000
_cell.length_c   1.000
_cell.angle_alpha   90.00
_cell.angle_beta   90.00
_cell.angle_gamma   90.00
#
_symmetry.space_group_name_H-M   'P 1'
#
loop_
_entity.id
_entity.type
_entity.pdbx_description
1 polymer ?
#
loop_
_entity_poly.entity_id
_entity_poly.type
_entity_poly.pdbx_seq_one_letter_code
_entity_poly.pdbx_strand_id
1 'polypeptide(L)' 'MATAAAELTDQEAKVAQMLGDAWNEYLKLPIEHPMEQKEFCSAIHACQNMVLARCGVRALKSTRSVALEIK' A
#
# COMPACT_ATOMS: atom_id res chain seq x y z
N MET A 1 -26.32 -6.32 -5.17
CA MET A 1 -25.61 -5.25 -4.42
C MET A 1 -24.14 -5.37 -4.77
N ALA A 2 -23.64 -4.58 -5.71
CA ALA A 2 -22.21 -4.54 -6.00
C ALA A 2 -21.52 -3.79 -4.86
N THR A 3 -20.68 -4.47 -4.09
CA THR A 3 -19.76 -3.81 -3.17
C THR A 3 -18.85 -2.92 -4.02
N ALA A 4 -18.90 -1.60 -3.83
CA ALA A 4 -17.94 -0.70 -4.46
C ALA A 4 -16.53 -1.21 -4.14
N ALA A 5 -15.73 -1.48 -5.16
CA ALA A 5 -14.35 -1.91 -4.98
C ALA A 5 -13.60 -0.81 -4.19
N ALA A 6 -12.75 -1.21 -3.25
CA ALA A 6 -11.92 -0.27 -2.51
C ALA A 6 -10.80 0.24 -3.45
N GLU A 7 -11.08 1.31 -4.18
CA GLU A 7 -10.13 1.89 -5.14
C GLU A 7 -9.04 2.70 -4.43
N LEU A 8 -7.81 2.63 -4.93
CA LEU A 8 -6.73 3.51 -4.49
C LEU A 8 -6.97 4.93 -5.02
N THR A 9 -6.50 5.94 -4.29
CA THR A 9 -6.34 7.27 -4.89
C THR A 9 -5.10 7.29 -5.81
N ASP A 10 -5.03 8.24 -6.74
CA ASP A 10 -3.85 8.44 -7.58
C ASP A 10 -2.58 8.62 -6.75
N GLN A 11 -2.68 9.33 -5.62
CA GLN A 11 -1.55 9.54 -4.73
C GLN A 11 -1.14 8.25 -4.00
N GLU A 12 -2.10 7.39 -3.61
CA GLU A 12 -1.80 6.08 -3.02
C GLU A 12 -1.12 5.16 -4.04
N ALA A 13 -1.62 5.12 -5.28
CA ALA A 13 -1.00 4.38 -6.37
C ALA A 13 0.42 4.90 -6.68
N LYS A 14 0.61 6.23 -6.71
CA LYS A 14 1.91 6.86 -6.92
C LYS A 14 2.92 6.48 -5.84
N VAL A 15 2.52 6.50 -4.56
CA VAL A 15 3.42 6.09 -3.48
C VAL A 15 3.77 4.61 -3.59
N ALA A 16 2.82 3.73 -3.89
CA ALA A 16 3.08 2.31 -4.09
C ALA A 16 4.07 2.07 -5.24
N GLN A 17 3.96 2.83 -6.34
CA GLN A 17 4.91 2.78 -7.46
C GLN A 17 6.31 3.25 -7.04
N MET A 18 6.42 4.40 -6.35
CA MET A 18 7.71 4.92 -5.87
C MET A 18 8.45 3.93 -4.96
N LEU A 19 7.73 3.13 -4.17
CA LEU A 19 8.32 2.07 -3.36
C LEU A 19 8.87 0.93 -4.23
N GLY A 20 8.18 0.56 -5.31
CA GLY A 20 8.69 -0.39 -6.30
C GLY A 20 9.92 0.14 -7.04
N ASP A 21 9.91 1.42 -7.40
CA ASP A 21 11.05 2.08 -8.05
C ASP A 21 12.26 2.14 -7.10
N ALA A 22 12.04 2.43 -5.81
CA ALA A 22 13.09 2.40 -4.80
C ALA A 22 13.73 1.02 -4.65
N TRP A 23 12.94 -0.06 -4.70
CA TRP A 23 13.45 -1.43 -4.74
C TRP A 23 14.32 -1.67 -5.99
N ASN A 24 13.85 -1.24 -7.16
CA ASN A 24 14.59 -1.41 -8.41
C ASN A 24 15.93 -0.65 -8.40
N GLU A 25 15.99 0.54 -7.83
CA GLU A 25 17.26 1.27 -7.66
C GLU A 25 18.16 0.63 -6.61
N TYR A 26 17.61 0.14 -5.50
CA TYR A 26 18.38 -0.51 -4.44
C TYR A 26 19.12 -1.76 -4.94
N LEU A 27 18.51 -2.54 -5.82
CA LEU A 27 19.15 -3.72 -6.43
C LEU A 27 20.38 -3.41 -7.30
N LYS A 28 20.59 -2.14 -7.68
CA LYS A 28 21.77 -1.72 -8.46
C LYS A 28 22.96 -1.36 -7.57
N LEU A 29 22.75 -1.25 -6.27
CA LEU A 29 23.83 -0.93 -5.33
C LEU A 29 24.77 -2.14 -5.14
N PRO A 30 26.06 -1.92 -4.84
CA PRO A 30 26.94 -2.98 -4.40
C PRO A 30 26.40 -3.67 -3.15
N ILE A 31 26.63 -4.98 -3.05
CA ILE A 31 26.19 -5.73 -1.87
C ILE A 31 27.20 -5.54 -0.75
N GLU A 32 26.81 -4.84 0.33
CA GLU A 32 27.66 -4.62 1.51
C GLU A 32 27.42 -5.70 2.57
N HIS A 33 26.18 -6.23 2.66
CA HIS A 33 25.82 -7.27 3.61
C HIS A 33 24.83 -8.30 3.02
N PRO A 34 25.03 -9.63 3.18
CA PRO A 34 24.17 -10.65 2.56
C PRO A 34 22.68 -10.59 2.93
N MET A 35 22.33 -9.97 4.05
CA MET A 35 20.92 -9.84 4.50
C MET A 35 20.23 -8.57 4.02
N GLU A 36 20.96 -7.58 3.50
CA GLU A 36 20.44 -6.22 3.32
C GLU A 36 19.30 -6.15 2.30
N GLN A 37 19.37 -6.94 1.22
CA GLN A 37 18.30 -6.99 0.21
C GLN A 37 17.00 -7.54 0.79
N LYS A 38 17.08 -8.54 1.67
CA LYS A 38 15.91 -9.12 2.34
C LYS A 38 15.31 -8.12 3.31
N GLU A 39 16.15 -7.42 4.07
CA GLU A 39 15.73 -6.40 5.03
C GLU A 39 15.06 -5.22 4.33
N PHE A 40 15.68 -4.72 3.25
CA PHE A 40 15.13 -3.63 2.45
C PHE A 40 13.82 -4.03 1.75
N CYS A 41 13.75 -5.21 1.14
CA CYS A 41 12.51 -5.76 0.57
C CYS A 41 11.39 -5.87 1.62
N SER A 42 11.71 -6.33 2.82
CA SER A 42 10.73 -6.42 3.92
C SER A 42 10.22 -5.04 4.35
N ALA A 43 11.09 -4.02 4.39
CA ALA A 43 10.69 -2.64 4.67
C ALA A 43 9.78 -2.07 3.56
N ILE A 44 10.10 -2.30 2.29
CA ILE A 44 9.26 -1.92 1.15
C ILE A 44 7.87 -2.54 1.25
N HIS A 45 7.78 -3.85 1.53
CA HIS A 45 6.49 -4.53 1.72
C HIS A 45 5.69 -3.96 2.90
N ALA A 46 6.35 -3.63 4.01
CA ALA A 46 5.69 -2.99 5.14
C ALA A 46 5.07 -1.64 4.73
N CYS A 47 5.81 -0.81 4.00
CA CYS A 47 5.30 0.46 3.47
C CYS A 47 4.15 0.26 2.48
N GLN A 48 4.25 -0.69 1.56
CA GLN A 48 3.18 -1.00 0.60
C GLN A 48 1.90 -1.46 1.31
N ASN A 49 2.02 -2.33 2.32
CA ASN A 49 0.88 -2.76 3.14
C ASN A 49 0.17 -1.56 3.79
N MET A 50 0.92 -0.60 4.33
CA MET A 50 0.35 0.61 4.93
C MET A 50 -0.41 1.47 3.91
N VAL A 51 0.14 1.65 2.71
CA VAL A 51 -0.48 2.49 1.66
C VAL A 51 -1.73 1.80 1.08
N LEU A 52 -1.62 0.52 0.74
CA LEU A 52 -2.71 -0.25 0.14
C LEU A 52 -3.88 -0.49 1.11
N ALA A 53 -3.62 -0.61 2.41
CA ALA A 53 -4.68 -0.75 3.41
C ALA A 53 -5.62 0.47 3.48
N ARG A 54 -5.18 1.65 3.02
CA ARG A 54 -5.94 2.90 3.17
C ARG A 54 -7.27 2.87 2.42
N CYS A 55 -7.33 2.32 1.21
CA CYS A 55 -8.59 2.21 0.48
C CYS A 55 -9.59 1.31 1.21
N GLY A 56 -9.12 0.20 1.80
CA GLY A 56 -9.94 -0.69 2.62
C GLY A 56 -10.49 0.01 3.86
N VAL A 57 -9.66 0.80 4.56
CA VAL A 57 -10.11 1.60 5.71
C VAL A 57 -11.18 2.62 5.31
N ARG A 58 -11.02 3.30 4.16
CA ARG A 58 -12.05 4.23 3.66
C ARG A 58 -13.34 3.48 3.32
N ALA A 59 -13.25 2.35 2.62
CA ALA A 59 -14.41 1.54 2.25
C ALA A 59 -15.20 1.07 3.49
N LEU A 60 -14.52 0.62 4.54
CA LEU A 60 -15.17 0.23 5.81
C LEU A 60 -15.89 1.40 6.49
N LYS A 61 -15.31 2.60 6.49
CA LYS A 61 -15.94 3.80 7.05
C LYS A 61 -17.19 4.19 6.26
N SER A 62 -17.13 4.18 4.93
CA SER A 62 -18.29 4.47 4.09
C SER A 62 -19.43 3.48 4.31
N THR A 63 -19.15 2.18 4.36
CA THR A 63 -20.17 1.15 4.64
C THR A 63 -20.85 1.35 6.00
N ARG A 64 -20.09 1.75 7.04
CA ARG A 64 -20.66 2.04 8.37
C ARG A 64 -21.57 3.26 8.35
N SER A 65 -21.22 4.30 7.60
CA SER A 65 -22.02 5.53 7.48
C SER A 65 -23.39 5.24 6.85
N VAL A 66 -23.42 4.49 5.75
CA VAL A 66 -24.68 4.11 5.08
C VAL A 66 -25.59 3.29 6.01
N ALA A 67 -25.02 2.39 6.81
CA ALA A 67 -25.81 1.59 7.75
C ALA A 67 -26.46 2.40 8.90
N LEU A 68 -25.94 3.61 9.18
CA LEU A 68 -26.49 4.52 10.20
C LEU A 68 -27.57 5.46 9.64
N GLU A 69 -27.50 5.83 8.36
CA GLU A 69 -28.49 6.70 7.69
C GLU A 69 -29.80 5.99 7.33
N ILE A 70 -29.81 4.65 7.31
CA ILE A 70 -31.01 3.83 7.02
C ILE A 70 -31.82 3.52 8.30
N LYS A 71 -31.36 3.97 9.48
CA LYS A 71 -32.08 3.84 10.76
C LYS A 71 -32.78 5.14 11.13
#